data_AF-A0A6C0D8L2-F1
#
_entry.id   AF-A0A6C0D8L2-F1
#
_cell.length_a   1.000
_cell.length_b   1.000
_cell.length_c   1.000
_cell.angle_alpha   90.00
_cell.angle_beta   90.00
_cell.angle_gamma   90.00
#
_symmetry.space_group_name_H-M   'P 1'
#
loop_
_entity.id
_entity.type
_entity.pdbx_description
1 polymer ?
#
loop_
_entity_poly.entity_id
_entity_poly.type
_entity_poly.pdbx_seq_one_letter_code
_entity_poly.pdbx_strand_id
1 'polypeptide(L)'
;MTLELKKFDMKTISFKPNESKGPVVVLIGRRDTGKSYLVRDLLYYHQDIPIGVVVAGTEEGNGFYGKMVPKLFIHNEYNTAIIENILKRQKTVLRQIKKEMESFKRSTIDPRAFVILDDCLYDGAWTRDKMMRLLFMNGECLP
;
A
#
# COMPACT_ATOMS: atom_id res chain seq x y z
N MET A 1 12.07 -8.10 -30.93
CA MET A 1 12.13 -8.03 -29.46
C MET A 1 11.50 -9.30 -28.93
N THR A 2 12.29 -10.16 -28.30
CA THR A 2 11.82 -11.38 -27.64
C THR A 2 11.42 -11.00 -26.22
N LEU A 3 10.12 -11.01 -25.91
CA LEU A 3 9.64 -10.81 -24.55
C LEU A 3 9.99 -12.05 -23.72
N GLU A 4 10.93 -11.91 -22.79
CA GLU A 4 11.22 -12.94 -21.79
C GLU A 4 10.11 -12.98 -20.74
N LEU A 5 9.04 -13.71 -21.05
CA LEU A 5 7.93 -13.92 -20.14
C LEU A 5 8.30 -15.02 -19.15
N LYS A 6 8.52 -14.64 -17.89
CA LYS A 6 8.66 -15.56 -16.76
C LYS A 6 7.37 -15.59 -15.95
N LYS A 7 6.94 -16.77 -15.51
CA LYS A 7 5.82 -16.87 -14.56
C LYS A 7 6.18 -16.08 -13.31
N PHE A 8 5.32 -15.14 -12.94
CA PHE A 8 5.49 -14.33 -11.75
C PHE A 8 5.37 -15.20 -10.49
N ASP A 9 6.36 -15.11 -9.60
CA ASP A 9 6.35 -15.80 -8.30
C ASP A 9 6.00 -14.80 -7.21
N MET A 10 4.84 -14.99 -6.57
CA MET A 10 4.33 -14.10 -5.52
C MET A 10 5.30 -13.95 -4.34
N LYS A 11 6.14 -14.97 -4.09
CA LYS A 11 7.15 -14.96 -3.01
C LYS A 11 8.28 -13.95 -3.24
N THR A 12 8.41 -13.43 -4.46
CA THR A 12 9.42 -12.42 -4.79
C THR A 12 9.09 -11.04 -4.23
N ILE A 13 7.80 -10.77 -3.93
CA ILE A 13 7.40 -9.53 -3.28
C ILE A 13 7.60 -9.71 -1.77
N SER A 14 8.68 -9.10 -1.27
CA SER A 14 9.02 -9.11 0.16
C SER A 14 8.58 -7.81 0.81
N PHE A 15 7.70 -7.89 1.81
CA PHE A 15 7.30 -6.78 2.68
C PHE A 15 7.92 -6.93 4.08
N LYS A 16 9.14 -7.46 4.16
CA LYS A 16 9.81 -7.70 5.44
C LYS A 16 10.11 -6.37 6.13
N PRO A 17 9.84 -6.24 7.45
CA PRO A 17 10.10 -5.02 8.20
C PRO A 17 11.60 -4.68 8.29
N ASN A 18 12.46 -5.66 8.06
CA ASN A 18 13.91 -5.53 8.13
C ASN A 18 14.55 -5.13 6.77
N GLU A 19 13.76 -5.01 5.71
CA GLU A 19 14.24 -4.55 4.40
C GLU A 19 13.68 -3.15 4.10
N SER A 20 14.54 -2.21 3.71
CA SER A 20 14.15 -0.85 3.30
C SER A 20 13.50 -0.79 1.90
N LYS A 21 12.79 -1.87 1.53
CA LYS A 21 12.13 -2.01 0.24
C LYS A 21 10.63 -1.77 0.42
N GLY A 22 10.12 -0.77 -0.28
CA GLY A 22 8.71 -0.49 -0.50
C GLY A 22 8.36 -0.93 -1.91
N PRO A 23 8.04 -2.23 -2.12
CA PRO A 23 7.72 -2.73 -3.44
C PRO A 23 6.45 -2.04 -3.96
N VAL A 24 6.58 -1.39 -5.11
CA VAL A 24 5.44 -0.83 -5.84
C VAL A 24 4.96 -1.89 -6.83
N VAL A 25 3.69 -2.28 -6.70
CA VAL A 25 3.05 -3.24 -7.61
C VAL A 25 2.00 -2.50 -8.43
N VAL A 26 2.16 -2.55 -9.75
CA VAL A 26 1.18 -1.98 -10.70
C VAL A 26 0.54 -3.13 -11.49
N LEU A 27 -0.78 -3.28 -11.35
CA LEU A 27 -1.55 -4.30 -12.06
C LEU A 27 -2.25 -3.69 -13.27
N ILE A 28 -1.76 -3.99 -14.47
CA ILE A 28 -2.34 -3.51 -15.73
C ILE A 28 -3.08 -4.64 -16.42
N GLY A 29 -4.32 -4.38 -16.84
CA GLY A 29 -5.15 -5.37 -17.54
C GLY A 29 -6.46 -4.75 -18.03
N ARG A 30 -7.18 -5.45 -18.91
CA ARG A 30 -8.52 -5.04 -19.37
C ARG A 30 -9.55 -5.12 -18.23
N ARG A 31 -10.73 -4.52 -18.41
CA ARG A 31 -11.85 -4.70 -17.46
C ARG A 31 -12.16 -6.19 -17.29
N ASP A 32 -12.56 -6.57 -16.07
CA ASP A 32 -12.94 -7.94 -15.70
C ASP A 32 -11.86 -9.03 -15.85
N THR A 33 -10.59 -8.67 -15.95
CA THR A 33 -9.48 -9.65 -16.02
C THR A 33 -9.01 -10.16 -14.65
N GLY A 34 -9.79 -9.96 -13.58
CA GLY A 34 -9.47 -10.47 -12.25
C GLY A 34 -8.35 -9.73 -11.49
N LYS A 35 -8.05 -8.47 -11.83
CA LYS A 35 -7.02 -7.67 -11.13
C LYS A 35 -7.28 -7.57 -9.63
N SER A 36 -8.52 -7.29 -9.22
CA SER A 36 -8.89 -7.21 -7.81
C SER A 36 -8.70 -8.55 -7.07
N TYR A 37 -8.85 -9.70 -7.76
CA TYR A 37 -8.54 -11.01 -7.17
C TYR A 37 -7.05 -11.18 -6.88
N LEU A 38 -6.16 -10.66 -7.71
CA LEU A 38 -4.72 -10.66 -7.44
C LEU A 38 -4.36 -9.77 -6.24
N VAL A 39 -5.03 -8.63 -6.09
CA VAL A 39 -4.87 -7.76 -4.90
C VAL A 39 -5.33 -8.48 -3.64
N ARG A 40 -6.46 -9.21 -3.71
CA ARG A 40 -6.93 -10.05 -2.60
C ARG A 40 -5.92 -11.14 -2.23
N ASP A 41 -5.33 -11.80 -3.21
CA ASP A 41 -4.31 -12.82 -2.96
C ASP A 41 -3.07 -12.20 -2.29
N LEU A 42 -2.62 -11.03 -2.76
CA LEU A 42 -1.55 -10.25 -2.12
C LEU A 42 -1.86 -9.92 -0.65
N LEU A 43 -3.06 -9.44 -0.36
CA LEU A 43 -3.51 -9.14 1.00
C LEU A 43 -3.60 -10.41 1.87
N TYR A 44 -3.98 -11.55 1.28
CA TYR A 44 -4.07 -12.81 2.01
C TYR A 44 -2.70 -13.30 2.51
N TYR A 45 -1.64 -13.10 1.72
CA TYR A 45 -0.27 -13.45 2.14
C TYR A 45 0.37 -12.42 3.11
N HIS A 46 -0.18 -11.21 3.20
CA HIS A 46 0.38 -10.08 3.97
C HIS A 46 -0.60 -9.56 5.03
N GLN A 47 -1.22 -10.48 5.78
CA GLN A 47 -2.15 -10.16 6.87
C GLN A 47 -1.44 -9.58 8.12
N ASP A 48 -0.12 -9.63 8.16
CA ASP A 48 0.71 -9.14 9.26
C ASP A 48 0.99 -7.63 9.19
N ILE A 49 0.60 -6.95 8.10
CA ILE A 49 0.79 -5.51 7.95
C ILE A 49 -0.26 -4.76 8.78
N PRO A 50 0.13 -3.93 9.76
CA PRO A 50 -0.79 -3.35 10.74
C PRO A 50 -1.58 -2.14 10.22
N ILE A 51 -1.06 -1.42 9.22
CA ILE A 51 -1.67 -0.19 8.71
C ILE A 51 -2.02 -0.39 7.23
N GLY A 52 -3.28 -0.18 6.89
CA GLY A 52 -3.78 -0.35 5.53
C GLY A 52 -4.83 0.69 5.20
N VAL A 53 -4.76 1.24 3.99
CA VAL A 53 -5.81 2.09 3.44
C VAL A 53 -6.11 1.66 2.02
N VAL A 54 -7.41 1.60 1.70
CA VAL A 54 -7.90 1.26 0.37
C VAL A 54 -8.66 2.45 -0.17
N VAL A 55 -8.30 2.90 -1.37
CA VAL A 55 -9.08 3.86 -2.14
C VAL A 55 -9.66 3.12 -3.33
N ALA A 56 -10.97 2.95 -3.35
CA ALA A 56 -11.67 2.17 -4.36
C ALA A 56 -12.98 2.86 -4.77
N GLY A 57 -13.04 3.39 -5.99
CA GLY A 57 -14.22 4.10 -6.50
C GLY A 57 -15.44 3.22 -6.73
N THR A 58 -15.25 1.90 -6.84
CA THR A 58 -16.29 0.92 -7.14
C THR A 58 -16.74 0.12 -5.90
N GLU A 59 -16.30 0.51 -4.70
CA GLU A 59 -16.53 -0.29 -3.48
C GLU A 59 -17.98 -0.25 -2.96
N GLU A 60 -18.67 0.89 -3.11
CA GLU A 60 -20.04 1.09 -2.61
C GLU A 60 -21.05 0.09 -3.19
N GLY A 61 -20.79 -0.45 -4.38
CA GLY A 61 -21.66 -1.44 -5.03
C GLY A 61 -21.24 -2.91 -4.81
N ASN A 62 -19.95 -3.19 -4.64
CA ASN A 62 -19.40 -4.55 -4.68
C ASN A 62 -19.00 -5.12 -3.30
N GLY A 63 -18.65 -4.26 -2.33
CA GLY A 63 -18.17 -4.71 -1.02
C GLY A 63 -16.99 -5.68 -1.09
N PHE A 64 -16.14 -5.55 -2.12
CA PHE A 64 -15.01 -6.46 -2.36
C PHE A 64 -13.96 -6.33 -1.25
N TYR A 65 -13.55 -5.10 -0.96
CA TYR A 65 -12.53 -4.80 0.05
C TYR A 65 -13.09 -4.81 1.47
N GLY A 66 -14.36 -4.45 1.69
CA GLY A 66 -15.02 -4.47 3.01
C GLY A 66 -15.08 -5.84 3.70
N LYS A 67 -14.79 -6.95 3.00
CA LYS A 67 -14.65 -8.30 3.59
C LYS A 67 -13.26 -8.55 4.18
N MET A 68 -12.26 -7.77 3.78
CA MET A 68 -10.85 -7.96 4.13
C MET A 68 -10.32 -6.81 4.99
N VAL A 69 -10.80 -5.60 4.75
CA VAL A 69 -10.39 -4.37 5.42
C VAL A 69 -11.61 -3.74 6.09
N PRO A 70 -11.50 -3.21 7.33
CA PRO A 70 -12.60 -2.49 7.96
C PRO A 70 -13.03 -1.29 7.10
N LYS A 71 -14.34 -1.08 6.96
CA LYS A 71 -14.92 0.02 6.15
C LYS A 71 -14.39 1.41 6.51
N LEU A 72 -13.92 1.60 7.75
CA LEU A 72 -13.30 2.86 8.20
C LEU A 72 -12.02 3.22 7.44
N PHE A 73 -11.35 2.25 6.83
CA PHE A 73 -10.11 2.43 6.06
C PHE A 73 -10.32 2.32 4.55
N ILE A 74 -11.59 2.26 4.11
CA ILE A 74 -11.93 2.23 2.70
C ILE A 74 -12.57 3.55 2.32
N HIS A 75 -12.01 4.16 1.28
CA HIS A 75 -12.43 5.45 0.78
C HIS A 75 -12.87 5.31 -0.67
N ASN A 76 -13.98 5.95 -1.03
CA ASN A 76 -14.49 5.89 -2.40
C ASN A 76 -13.64 6.76 -3.35
N GLU A 77 -13.17 7.91 -2.86
CA GLU A 77 -12.46 8.89 -3.67
C GLU A 77 -11.04 9.14 -3.14
N TYR A 78 -10.14 9.42 -4.07
CA TYR A 78 -8.78 9.83 -3.72
C TYR A 78 -8.81 11.24 -3.13
N ASN A 79 -8.26 11.38 -1.93
CA ASN A 79 -8.03 12.67 -1.28
C ASN A 79 -6.60 12.72 -0.76
N THR A 80 -5.86 13.77 -1.12
CA THR A 80 -4.48 14.01 -0.66
C THR A 80 -4.36 13.94 0.87
N ALA A 81 -5.40 14.37 1.61
CA ALA A 81 -5.43 14.30 3.07
C ALA A 81 -5.30 12.86 3.61
N ILE A 82 -5.83 11.86 2.90
CA ILE A 82 -5.72 10.44 3.28
C ILE A 82 -4.25 10.03 3.26
N ILE A 83 -3.55 10.31 2.16
CA ILE A 83 -2.12 9.99 2.01
C ILE A 83 -1.28 10.73 3.05
N GLU A 84 -1.56 12.02 3.27
CA GLU A 84 -0.86 12.79 4.31
C GLU A 84 -1.01 12.19 5.70
N ASN A 85 -2.21 11.72 6.05
CA ASN A 85 -2.48 11.13 7.36
C ASN A 85 -1.71 9.81 7.54
N ILE A 86 -1.62 8.99 6.50
CA ILE A 86 -0.81 7.76 6.52
C ILE A 86 0.67 8.09 6.71
N LEU A 87 1.21 9.06 5.94
CA LEU A 87 2.60 9.48 6.05
C LEU A 87 2.92 10.11 7.42
N LYS A 88 2.02 10.92 7.97
CA LYS A 88 2.15 11.47 9.34
C LYS A 88 2.18 10.34 10.36
N ARG A 89 1.30 9.35 10.25
CA ARG A 89 1.26 8.19 11.15
C ARG A 89 2.54 7.36 11.05
N GLN A 90 3.00 7.06 9.84
CA GLN A 90 4.25 6.34 9.60
C GLN A 90 5.46 7.06 10.24
N LYS A 91 5.58 8.39 10.04
CA LYS A 91 6.64 9.19 10.67
C LYS A 91 6.60 9.16 12.19
N THR A 92 5.40 9.25 12.78
CA THR A 92 5.23 9.18 14.24
C THR A 92 5.65 7.82 14.79
N VAL A 93 5.25 6.74 14.11
CA VAL A 93 5.63 5.37 14.48
C VAL A 93 7.15 5.18 14.41
N LEU A 94 7.80 5.65 13.34
CA LEU A 94 9.27 5.60 13.21
C LEU A 94 10.00 6.38 14.32
N ARG A 95 9.49 7.55 14.71
CA ARG A 95 10.07 8.31 15.84
C ARG A 95 9.94 7.54 17.16
N GLN A 96 8.81 6.86 17.36
CA GLN A 96 8.58 6.07 18.56
C GLN A 96 9.50 4.85 18.61
N ILE A 97 9.68 4.16 17.48
CA ILE A 97 10.66 3.07 17.35
C ILE A 97 12.07 3.56 17.69
N LYS A 98 12.51 4.71 17.16
CA LYS A 98 13.83 5.29 17.47
C LYS A 98 13.97 5.56 18.98
N LYS A 99 12.95 6.16 19.61
CA LYS A 99 12.95 6.45 21.06
C LYS A 99 12.99 5.18 21.92
N GLU A 100 12.24 4.14 21.56
CA GLU A 100 12.27 2.83 22.25
C GLU A 100 13.60 2.12 22.06
N MET A 101 14.20 2.21 20.86
CA MET A 101 15.51 1.66 20.58
C MET A 101 16.60 2.34 21.42
N GLU A 102 16.53 3.67 21.57
CA GLU A 102 17.44 4.44 22.42
C GLU A 102 17.27 4.11 23.92
N SER A 103 16.02 3.93 24.37
CA SER A 103 15.72 3.75 25.80
C SER A 103 15.87 2.29 26.27
N PHE A 104 15.43 1.33 25.45
CA PHE A 104 15.29 -0.08 25.85
C PHE A 104 16.07 -1.04 24.95
N LYS A 105 16.75 -0.56 23.89
CA LYS A 105 17.47 -1.37 22.88
C LYS A 105 16.64 -2.47 22.21
N ARG A 106 15.32 -2.39 22.32
CA ARG A 106 14.35 -3.28 21.69
C ARG A 106 13.08 -2.48 21.40
N SER A 107 12.45 -2.75 20.27
CA SER A 107 11.09 -2.25 19.97
C SER A 107 10.31 -3.39 19.33
N THR A 108 9.03 -3.49 19.68
CA THR A 108 8.09 -4.46 19.12
C THR A 108 7.09 -3.80 18.18
N ILE A 109 7.35 -2.53 17.81
CA ILE A 109 6.44 -1.74 16.97
C ILE A 109 6.77 -1.97 15.49
N ASP A 110 5.73 -2.25 14.72
CA ASP A 110 5.83 -2.46 13.28
C ASP A 110 5.41 -1.19 12.50
N PRO A 111 6.32 -0.57 11.72
CA PRO A 111 6.03 0.64 10.95
C PRO A 111 5.43 0.38 9.57
N ARG A 112 5.21 -0.89 9.18
CA ARG A 112 4.75 -1.23 7.84
C ARG A 112 3.33 -0.71 7.58
N ALA A 113 3.14 -0.18 6.39
CA ALA A 113 1.84 0.30 5.91
C ALA A 113 1.67 -0.06 4.44
N PHE A 114 0.44 -0.35 4.01
CA PHE A 114 0.08 -0.50 2.60
C PHE A 114 -0.98 0.49 2.18
N VAL A 115 -0.95 0.86 0.89
CA VAL A 115 -1.97 1.68 0.24
C VAL A 115 -2.39 0.99 -1.04
N ILE A 116 -3.70 0.76 -1.20
CA ILE A 116 -4.29 0.20 -2.42
C ILE A 116 -5.07 1.30 -3.11
N LEU A 117 -4.82 1.48 -4.41
CA LEU A 117 -5.55 2.39 -5.27
C LEU A 117 -6.18 1.56 -6.39
N ASP A 118 -7.48 1.32 -6.32
CA ASP A 118 -8.23 0.50 -7.28
C ASP A 118 -9.32 1.35 -7.96
N ASP A 119 -9.39 1.32 -9.28
CA ASP A 119 -10.34 2.09 -10.12
C ASP A 119 -10.44 3.62 -9.89
N CYS A 120 -9.70 4.20 -8.94
CA CYS A 120 -9.77 5.62 -8.57
C CYS A 120 -8.83 6.53 -9.38
N LEU A 121 -8.04 5.96 -10.29
CA LEU A 121 -7.04 6.68 -11.09
C LEU A 121 -7.61 7.33 -12.36
N TYR A 122 -8.93 7.40 -12.50
CA TYR A 122 -9.57 7.97 -13.69
C TYR A 122 -9.41 9.50 -13.78
N ASP A 123 -9.44 10.21 -12.65
CA ASP A 123 -9.27 11.66 -12.63
C ASP A 123 -7.78 12.04 -12.62
N GLY A 124 -7.28 12.70 -13.66
CA GLY A 124 -5.87 13.08 -13.79
C GLY A 124 -5.31 13.97 -12.66
N ALA A 125 -6.15 14.45 -11.74
CA ALA A 125 -5.74 15.18 -10.54
C ALA A 125 -4.65 14.46 -9.71
N TRP A 126 -4.71 13.13 -9.58
CA TRP A 126 -3.73 12.37 -8.78
C TRP A 126 -2.31 12.37 -9.39
N THR A 127 -2.19 12.43 -10.72
CA THR A 127 -0.87 12.36 -11.42
C THR A 127 0.01 13.58 -11.15
N ARG A 128 -0.62 14.71 -10.82
CA ARG A 128 0.04 15.98 -10.53
C ARG A 128 0.33 16.17 -9.04
N ASP A 129 -0.21 15.30 -8.19
CA ASP A 129 0.01 15.37 -6.76
C ASP A 129 1.45 14.98 -6.41
N LYS A 130 2.14 15.90 -5.73
CA LYS A 130 3.51 15.69 -5.24
C LYS A 130 3.57 14.51 -4.27
N MET A 131 2.51 14.25 -3.52
CA MET A 131 2.43 13.13 -2.57
C MET A 131 2.38 11.78 -3.28
N MET A 132 1.71 11.70 -4.44
CA MET A 132 1.69 10.46 -5.20
C MET A 132 3.06 10.14 -5.81
N ARG A 133 3.77 11.17 -6.29
CA ARG A 133 5.17 11.00 -6.73
C ARG A 133 6.07 10.56 -5.58
N LEU A 134 5.88 11.15 -4.39
CA LEU A 134 6.60 10.73 -3.18
C LEU A 134 6.29 9.28 -2.81
N LEU A 135 5.05 8.79 -2.95
CA LEU A 135 4.75 7.37 -2.71
C LEU A 135 5.43 6.44 -3.70
N PHE A 136 5.41 6.79 -4.99
CA PHE A 136 6.04 5.98 -6.04
C PHE A 136 7.57 6.04 -6.01
N MET A 137 8.16 7.19 -5.62
CA MET A 137 9.61 7.39 -5.61
C MET A 137 10.25 7.08 -4.25
N ASN A 138 9.53 7.24 -3.13
CA ASN A 138 10.00 6.87 -1.78
C ASN A 138 9.60 5.45 -1.38
N GLY A 139 9.24 4.59 -2.36
CA GLY A 139 9.28 3.14 -2.15
C GLY A 139 10.68 2.66 -1.74
N GLU A 140 11.73 3.46 -1.95
CA GLU A 140 12.99 3.31 -1.24
C GLU A 140 12.93 4.17 0.03
N CYS A 141 12.99 3.56 1.22
CA CYS A 141 12.79 4.27 2.49
C CYS A 141 13.59 5.57 2.57
N LEU A 142 12.93 6.62 3.08
CA LEU A 142 13.59 7.77 3.68
C LEU A 142 14.59 7.26 4.76
N PRO A 143 15.85 7.71 4.73
CA PRO A 143 16.91 7.28 5.65
C PRO A 143 16.62 7.61 7.13
#